data_AF-A0AAN4QZW9-F1
#
_entry.id   AF-A0AAN4QZW9-F1
#
_cell.length_a   1.000
_cell.length_b   1.000
_cell.length_c   1.000
_cell.angle_alpha   90.00
_cell.angle_beta   90.00
_cell.angle_gamma   90.00
#
_symmetry.space_group_name_H-M   'P 1'
#
loop_
_entity.id
_entity.type
_entity.pdbx_description
1 polymer ?
#
loop_
_entity_poly.entity_id
_entity_poly.type
_entity_poly.pdbx_seq_one_letter_code
_entity_poly.pdbx_strand_id
1 'polypeptide(L)'
;MDYSTIRDDGALMNLAAKVVDPDRRNTLVVLSADRYGRPGFDPADIGDALAGTDVDVYWLPDPPAANRLDGLTDGVACMYNGAAAILHAGQGAIIVLDKGPTSPDYLIGRAMAHATFMRRPDPKPAPAADAGDRPDGRRLRAENKRLKSELKRLRAASSADVEDLYPLFDDPDDWLDLEIRLAWARLIPAEGKRANRLPARWTMTPGFAATIASSPRRAKTVETCARILLGLDARHPYRNGPNGSPNMIGDWGNPVWRTIVQQGMPDSWRIHWTRDGRGNVVFLAAGGHDALIWWILVVVATPDWFCWLLG
;
A
#
# COMPACT_ATOMS: atom_id res chain seq x y z
N MET A 1 9.37 26.28 17.07
CA MET A 1 9.66 25.16 16.16
C MET A 1 8.69 24.07 16.52
N ASP A 2 7.61 23.96 15.75
CA ASP A 2 6.49 23.06 16.05
C ASP A 2 6.68 21.68 15.39
N TYR A 3 7.92 21.18 15.41
CA TYR A 3 8.26 19.83 14.94
C TYR A 3 9.30 19.15 15.86
N SER A 4 9.27 17.82 15.90
CA SER A 4 10.20 16.99 16.67
C SER A 4 11.22 16.30 15.76
N THR A 5 12.51 16.51 16.02
CA THR A 5 13.58 15.81 15.28
C THR A 5 13.91 14.48 15.96
N ILE A 6 13.91 13.38 15.22
CA ILE A 6 14.28 12.05 15.71
C ILE A 6 15.76 11.80 15.44
N ARG A 7 16.58 11.78 16.49
CA ARG A 7 18.06 11.66 16.36
C ARG A 7 18.63 10.34 16.86
N ASP A 8 17.83 9.58 17.59
CA ASP A 8 18.27 8.34 18.24
C ASP A 8 17.19 7.27 18.18
N ASP A 9 17.61 6.04 18.48
CA ASP A 9 16.76 4.86 18.40
C ASP A 9 15.62 4.90 19.44
N GLY A 10 15.83 5.51 20.61
CA GLY A 10 14.79 5.64 21.62
C GLY A 10 13.65 6.52 21.14
N ALA A 11 13.98 7.68 20.56
CA ALA A 11 13.03 8.59 19.92
C ALA A 11 12.31 7.92 18.74
N LEU A 12 13.02 7.12 17.94
CA LEU A 12 12.44 6.36 16.83
C LEU A 12 11.44 5.31 17.31
N MET A 13 11.76 4.57 18.37
CA MET A 13 10.87 3.58 18.99
C MET A 13 9.62 4.23 19.60
N ASN A 14 9.77 5.40 20.22
CA ASN A 14 8.65 6.17 20.74
C ASN A 14 7.73 6.67 19.62
N LEU A 15 8.29 7.14 18.51
CA LEU A 15 7.51 7.50 17.33
C LEU A 15 6.78 6.26 16.77
N ALA A 16 7.48 5.13 16.60
CA ALA A 16 6.85 3.90 16.13
C ALA A 16 5.66 3.46 17.00
N ALA A 17 5.82 3.53 18.32
CA ALA A 17 4.75 3.22 19.27
C ALA A 17 3.54 4.15 19.09
N LYS A 18 3.76 5.45 18.86
CA LYS A 18 2.68 6.41 18.56
C LYS A 18 2.00 6.12 17.22
N VAL A 19 2.77 5.77 16.18
CA VAL A 19 2.21 5.47 14.85
C VAL A 19 1.17 4.34 14.92
N VAL A 20 1.48 3.28 15.67
CA VAL A 20 0.64 2.07 15.75
C VAL A 20 -0.36 2.08 16.91
N ASP A 21 -0.42 3.16 17.68
CA ASP A 21 -1.35 3.29 18.81
C ASP A 21 -2.80 3.39 18.30
N PRO A 22 -3.67 2.39 18.61
CA PRO A 22 -5.07 2.40 18.17
C PRO A 22 -5.89 3.51 18.85
N ASP A 23 -5.44 4.01 20.00
CA ASP A 23 -6.10 5.07 20.75
C ASP A 23 -5.58 6.47 20.37
N ARG A 24 -4.59 6.54 19.47
CA ARG A 24 -4.11 7.82 18.93
C ARG A 24 -5.28 8.59 18.33
N ARG A 25 -5.36 9.89 18.66
CA ARG A 25 -6.39 10.81 18.17
C ARG A 25 -5.83 11.91 17.26
N ASN A 26 -4.56 12.25 17.43
CA ASN A 26 -3.90 13.29 16.66
C ASN A 26 -3.38 12.74 15.31
N THR A 27 -3.33 13.59 14.29
CA THR A 27 -2.68 13.24 13.02
C THR A 27 -1.17 13.39 13.19
N LEU A 28 -0.37 12.50 12.59
CA LEU A 28 1.09 12.66 12.55
C LEU A 28 1.53 12.94 11.13
N VAL A 29 2.46 13.87 10.97
CA VAL A 29 3.22 14.07 9.73
C VAL A 29 4.66 13.65 10.02
N VAL A 30 5.17 12.69 9.26
CA VAL A 30 6.57 12.27 9.39
C VAL A 30 7.30 12.54 8.09
N LEU A 31 8.31 13.41 8.17
CA LEU A 31 9.15 13.85 7.07
C LEU A 31 10.44 13.01 7.07
N SER A 32 10.83 12.47 5.92
CA SER A 32 12.07 11.69 5.77
C SER A 32 13.12 12.42 4.97
N ALA A 33 14.39 12.16 5.28
CA ALA A 33 15.51 12.63 4.47
C ALA A 33 15.66 11.84 3.17
N ASP A 34 16.24 12.49 2.16
CA ASP A 34 16.74 11.86 0.95
C ASP A 34 18.03 11.07 1.22
N ARG A 35 18.57 10.41 0.19
CA ARG A 35 19.84 9.65 0.30
C ARG A 35 21.05 10.49 0.73
N TYR A 36 20.96 11.82 0.69
CA TYR A 36 22.00 12.76 1.08
C TYR A 36 21.73 13.44 2.43
N GLY A 37 20.69 13.02 3.17
CA GLY A 37 20.31 13.64 4.43
C GLY A 37 19.52 14.93 4.28
N ARG A 38 19.04 15.27 3.08
CA ARG A 38 18.31 16.52 2.80
C ARG A 38 16.80 16.31 2.93
N PRO A 39 16.07 17.27 3.51
CA PRO A 39 14.61 17.21 3.52
C PRO A 39 14.03 17.40 2.13
N GLY A 40 13.03 16.58 1.75
CA GLY A 40 12.18 16.86 0.58
C GLY A 40 11.06 17.87 0.88
N PHE A 41 10.73 18.06 2.15
CA PHE A 41 9.85 19.11 2.66
C PHE A 41 10.55 19.79 3.83
N ASP A 42 10.65 21.12 3.83
CA ASP A 42 11.28 21.84 4.94
C ASP A 42 10.51 21.59 6.25
N PRO A 43 11.12 20.94 7.26
CA PRO A 43 10.44 20.64 8.51
C PRO A 43 10.00 21.88 9.28
N ALA A 44 10.71 22.99 9.13
CA ALA A 44 10.34 24.25 9.77
C ALA A 44 9.07 24.82 9.13
N ASP A 45 9.01 24.90 7.81
CA ASP A 45 7.84 25.42 7.09
C ASP A 45 6.59 24.57 7.36
N ILE A 46 6.72 23.24 7.33
CA ILE A 46 5.61 22.33 7.62
C ILE A 46 5.18 22.40 9.09
N GLY A 47 6.14 22.46 10.02
CA GLY A 47 5.88 22.60 11.45
C GLY A 47 5.15 23.89 11.77
N ASP A 48 5.62 25.01 11.24
CA ASP A 48 5.03 26.33 11.48
C ASP A 48 3.65 26.47 10.83
N ALA A 49 3.42 25.88 9.65
CA ALA A 49 2.10 25.88 9.00
C ALA A 49 1.05 25.04 9.76
N LEU A 50 1.48 24.02 10.49
CA LEU A 50 0.61 23.12 11.27
C LEU A 50 0.60 23.45 12.77
N ALA A 51 1.30 24.51 13.17
CA ALA A 51 1.37 25.01 14.53
C ALA A 51 -0.02 25.24 15.12
N GLY A 52 -0.24 24.79 16.36
CA GLY A 52 -1.52 24.95 17.07
C GLY A 52 -2.67 24.06 16.58
N THR A 53 -2.46 23.18 15.61
CA THR A 53 -3.43 22.16 15.19
C THR A 53 -3.32 20.87 16.02
N ASP A 54 -4.10 19.84 15.69
CA ASP A 54 -3.96 18.49 16.23
C ASP A 54 -2.94 17.63 15.44
N VAL A 55 -2.08 18.26 14.63
CA VAL A 55 -1.08 17.56 13.83
C VAL A 55 0.29 17.66 14.49
N ASP A 56 0.89 16.52 14.84
CA ASP A 56 2.29 16.47 15.28
C ASP A 56 3.21 16.27 14.07
N VAL A 57 4.24 17.10 13.94
CA VAL A 57 5.24 16.98 12.86
C VAL A 57 6.53 16.36 13.41
N TYR A 58 7.05 15.35 12.71
CA TYR A 58 8.31 14.66 13.02
C TYR A 58 9.26 14.71 11.84
N TRP A 59 10.55 14.90 12.11
CA TRP A 59 11.62 14.91 11.13
C TRP A 59 12.59 13.76 11.37
N LEU A 60 12.82 12.94 10.33
CA LEU A 60 13.79 11.85 10.30
C LEU A 60 15.01 12.27 9.44
N PRO A 61 16.05 12.89 10.05
CA PRO A 61 17.26 13.32 9.34
C PRO A 61 18.14 12.17 8.86
N ASP A 62 18.05 11.00 9.50
CA ASP A 62 18.83 9.82 9.17
C ASP A 62 18.12 8.99 8.08
N PRO A 63 18.68 8.84 6.86
CA PRO A 63 17.98 8.16 5.76
C PRO A 63 17.59 6.70 6.07
N PRO A 64 18.42 5.88 6.75
CA PRO A 64 18.02 4.56 7.23
C PRO A 64 16.87 4.55 8.25
N ALA A 65 16.64 5.63 8.99
CA ALA A 65 15.60 5.66 10.03
C ALA A 65 14.19 5.50 9.46
N ALA A 66 13.94 5.92 8.22
CA ALA A 66 12.65 5.74 7.55
C ALA A 66 12.34 4.25 7.32
N ASN A 67 13.31 3.48 6.80
CA ASN A 67 13.17 2.02 6.63
C ASN A 67 13.05 1.30 7.98
N ARG A 68 13.75 1.78 9.00
CA ARG A 68 13.64 1.22 10.36
C ARG A 68 12.25 1.48 10.94
N LEU A 69 11.69 2.68 10.78
CA LEU A 69 10.34 3.01 11.23
C LEU A 69 9.28 2.19 10.48
N ASP A 70 9.43 2.00 9.17
CA ASP A 70 8.57 1.12 8.38
C ASP A 70 8.53 -0.31 8.96
N GLY A 71 9.71 -0.89 9.22
CA GLY A 71 9.81 -2.21 9.86
C GLY A 71 9.23 -2.28 11.27
N LEU A 72 9.38 -1.21 12.07
CA LEU A 72 8.83 -1.14 13.43
C LEU A 72 7.31 -0.97 13.45
N THR A 73 6.75 -0.41 12.38
CA THR A 73 5.32 -0.12 12.26
C THR A 73 4.59 -1.10 11.33
N ASP A 74 5.27 -2.16 10.88
CA ASP A 74 4.74 -3.22 10.01
C ASP A 74 4.08 -2.67 8.73
N GLY A 75 4.75 -1.73 8.06
CA GLY A 75 4.26 -1.15 6.80
C GLY A 75 3.36 0.08 6.97
N VAL A 76 3.00 0.46 8.20
CA VAL A 76 2.09 1.59 8.44
C VAL A 76 2.75 2.92 8.06
N ALA A 77 4.02 3.14 8.43
CA ALA A 77 4.76 4.35 8.07
C ALA A 77 5.82 4.06 6.98
N CYS A 78 5.38 3.98 5.72
CA CYS A 78 6.23 3.64 4.58
C CYS A 78 6.61 4.88 3.75
N MET A 79 7.48 5.76 4.29
CA MET A 79 8.09 6.87 3.55
C MET A 79 9.57 6.61 3.24
N TYR A 80 10.08 7.21 2.17
CA TYR A 80 11.45 7.04 1.71
C TYR A 80 11.92 8.25 0.90
N ASN A 81 13.24 8.45 0.86
CA ASN A 81 13.92 9.34 -0.06
C ASN A 81 13.31 10.75 -0.16
N GLY A 82 13.20 11.47 0.96
CA GLY A 82 12.66 12.83 0.98
C GLY A 82 11.14 12.92 1.12
N ALA A 83 10.43 11.79 1.08
CA ALA A 83 8.97 11.77 1.16
C ALA A 83 8.45 12.10 2.56
N ALA A 84 7.18 12.48 2.62
CA ALA A 84 6.42 12.66 3.84
C ALA A 84 5.31 11.59 3.96
N ALA A 85 5.03 11.16 5.18
CA ALA A 85 3.88 10.32 5.50
C ALA A 85 2.90 11.11 6.37
N ILE A 86 1.62 11.14 5.96
CA ILE A 86 0.51 11.64 6.76
C ILE A 86 -0.20 10.43 7.35
N LEU A 87 -0.23 10.35 8.67
CA LEU A 87 -0.76 9.24 9.43
C LEU A 87 -1.99 9.72 10.19
N HIS A 88 -3.16 9.41 9.66
CA HIS A 88 -4.41 9.69 10.36
C HIS A 88 -4.65 8.68 11.49
N ALA A 89 -5.44 9.06 12.49
CA ALA A 89 -5.86 8.15 13.55
C ALA A 89 -6.72 7.02 12.97
N GLY A 90 -6.31 5.76 13.18
CA GLY A 90 -7.07 4.58 12.76
C GLY A 90 -7.13 4.31 11.24
N GLN A 91 -6.38 5.05 10.41
CA GLN A 91 -6.29 4.82 8.96
C GLN A 91 -4.86 4.56 8.51
N GLY A 92 -4.69 4.06 7.28
CA GLY A 92 -3.39 3.87 6.66
C GLY A 92 -2.71 5.20 6.29
N ALA A 93 -1.39 5.16 6.08
CA ALA A 93 -0.62 6.33 5.69
C ALA A 93 -0.97 6.84 4.29
N ILE A 94 -0.96 8.16 4.14
CA ILE A 94 -0.88 8.83 2.84
C ILE A 94 0.57 9.25 2.65
N ILE A 95 1.20 8.75 1.59
CA ILE A 95 2.58 9.12 1.25
C ILE A 95 2.55 10.26 0.24
N VAL A 96 3.18 11.37 0.60
CA VAL A 96 3.40 12.52 -0.29
C VAL A 96 4.85 12.50 -0.72
N LEU A 97 5.07 12.28 -2.02
CA LEU A 97 6.38 12.31 -2.64
C LEU A 97 6.71 13.74 -3.09
N ASP A 98 7.98 14.13 -2.95
CA ASP A 98 8.49 15.38 -3.52
C ASP A 98 8.37 15.42 -5.07
N LYS A 99 8.26 16.65 -5.62
CA LYS A 99 8.82 17.17 -6.90
C LYS A 99 8.04 18.33 -7.52
N GLY A 100 7.33 19.17 -6.74
CA GLY A 100 6.63 20.32 -7.31
C GLY A 100 6.34 21.42 -6.27
N PRO A 101 6.27 22.70 -6.70
CA PRO A 101 6.09 23.85 -5.79
C PRO A 101 4.78 23.81 -5.00
N THR A 102 3.78 23.06 -5.45
CA THR A 102 2.47 22.92 -4.78
C THR A 102 2.38 21.73 -3.82
N SER A 103 3.42 20.88 -3.76
CA SER A 103 3.43 19.69 -2.90
C SER A 103 3.36 20.00 -1.39
N PRO A 104 4.02 21.06 -0.89
CA PRO A 104 3.87 21.48 0.51
C PRO A 104 2.43 21.86 0.87
N ASP A 105 1.76 22.67 0.03
CA ASP A 105 0.37 23.07 0.25
C ASP A 105 -0.57 21.86 0.24
N TYR A 106 -0.33 20.91 -0.67
CA TYR A 106 -1.08 19.66 -0.71
C TYR A 106 -0.88 18.83 0.56
N LEU A 107 0.35 18.69 1.03
CA LEU A 107 0.66 18.00 2.29
C LEU A 107 -0.08 18.64 3.47
N ILE A 108 0.02 19.97 3.62
CA ILE A 108 -0.61 20.73 4.68
C ILE A 108 -2.14 20.56 4.61
N GLY A 109 -2.74 20.77 3.44
CA GLY A 109 -4.18 20.63 3.24
C GLY A 109 -4.69 19.21 3.57
N ARG A 110 -3.92 18.17 3.22
CA ARG A 110 -4.28 16.77 3.55
C ARG A 110 -4.12 16.45 5.03
N ALA A 111 -3.10 16.99 5.69
CA ALA A 111 -2.93 16.84 7.13
C ALA A 111 -4.09 17.51 7.89
N MET A 112 -4.49 18.72 7.47
CA MET A 112 -5.57 19.48 8.08
C MET A 112 -6.98 18.92 7.79
N ALA A 113 -7.21 18.26 6.64
CA ALA A 113 -8.53 17.74 6.28
C ALA A 113 -9.05 16.66 7.23
N HIS A 114 -8.16 15.95 7.94
CA HIS A 114 -8.54 14.97 8.96
C HIS A 114 -8.45 15.54 10.40
N ALA A 115 -7.67 16.62 10.58
CA ALA A 115 -7.54 17.37 11.82
C ALA A 115 -8.85 18.04 12.30
N THR A 116 -9.79 18.26 11.37
CA THR A 116 -10.94 19.14 11.59
C THR A 116 -11.99 18.58 12.57
N PHE A 117 -11.82 17.38 13.14
CA PHE A 117 -12.85 16.73 13.97
C PHE A 117 -12.55 16.56 15.45
N MET A 118 -11.37 16.94 15.97
CA MET A 118 -11.08 16.80 17.40
C MET A 118 -10.43 18.06 17.98
N ARG A 119 -11.22 18.89 18.65
CA ARG A 119 -10.70 19.99 19.50
C ARG A 119 -9.74 19.38 20.52
N ARG A 120 -8.50 19.87 20.58
CA ARG A 120 -7.48 19.47 21.56
C ARG A 120 -8.09 19.47 22.96
N PRO A 121 -8.20 18.32 23.67
CA PRO A 121 -8.50 18.35 25.09
C PRO A 121 -7.36 19.06 25.82
N ASP A 122 -7.65 19.78 26.88
CA ASP A 122 -6.62 20.37 27.74
C ASP A 122 -5.57 19.31 28.08
N PRO A 123 -4.27 19.67 28.11
CA PRO A 123 -3.21 18.73 28.40
C PRO A 123 -3.51 18.07 29.74
N LYS A 124 -3.75 16.75 29.71
CA LYS A 124 -3.86 15.95 30.92
C LYS A 124 -2.56 16.16 31.70
N PRO A 125 -2.61 16.52 33.00
CA PRO A 125 -1.40 16.65 33.80
C PRO A 125 -0.59 15.38 33.63
N ALA A 126 0.72 15.55 33.39
CA ALA A 126 1.63 14.46 33.17
C ALA A 126 1.38 13.38 34.24
N PRO A 127 1.20 12.11 33.86
CA PRO A 127 1.09 11.06 34.85
C PRO A 127 2.35 11.14 35.72
N ALA A 128 2.16 11.06 37.03
CA ALA A 128 3.26 11.01 37.98
C ALA A 128 4.30 9.99 37.49
N ALA A 129 5.58 10.29 37.72
CA ALA A 129 6.75 9.52 37.25
C ALA A 129 6.81 8.03 37.68
N ASP A 130 5.73 7.54 38.30
CA ASP A 130 5.46 6.18 38.77
C ASP A 130 4.75 5.29 37.72
N ALA A 131 4.05 5.86 36.72
CA ALA A 131 3.24 5.05 35.80
C ALA A 131 4.05 4.30 34.71
N GLY A 132 5.38 4.37 34.78
CA GLY A 132 6.27 3.52 34.01
C GLY A 132 6.28 2.12 34.61
N ASP A 133 5.96 1.13 33.77
CA ASP A 133 6.45 -0.23 33.92
C ASP A 133 5.62 -1.28 34.69
N ARG A 134 4.29 -1.28 34.52
CA ARG A 134 3.51 -2.47 34.94
C ARG A 134 3.95 -3.70 34.11
N PRO A 135 4.37 -4.81 34.74
CA PRO A 135 4.86 -6.03 34.07
C PRO A 135 3.92 -6.56 32.99
N ASP A 136 2.61 -6.39 33.21
CA ASP A 136 1.54 -6.91 32.36
C ASP A 136 1.52 -6.28 30.96
N GLY A 137 1.83 -4.99 30.83
CA GLY A 137 1.84 -4.32 29.52
C GLY A 137 3.01 -4.75 28.62
N ARG A 138 4.16 -5.09 29.21
CA ARG A 138 5.29 -5.68 28.45
C ARG A 138 5.00 -7.13 28.08
N ARG A 139 4.43 -7.90 29.01
CA ARG A 139 4.01 -9.28 28.78
C ARG A 139 3.00 -9.39 27.64
N LEU A 140 1.94 -8.59 27.65
CA LEU A 140 0.90 -8.59 26.61
C LEU A 140 1.45 -8.20 25.23
N ARG A 141 2.42 -7.28 25.15
CA ARG A 141 3.07 -6.90 23.87
C ARG A 141 3.99 -8.00 23.34
N ALA A 142 4.76 -8.64 24.20
CA ALA A 142 5.60 -9.79 23.83
C ALA A 142 4.73 -10.98 23.37
N GLU A 143 3.62 -11.22 24.07
CA GLU A 143 2.66 -12.27 23.74
C GLU A 143 1.96 -12.00 22.41
N ASN A 144 1.48 -10.77 22.17
CA ASN A 144 0.92 -10.39 20.86
C ASN A 144 1.93 -10.54 19.72
N LYS A 145 3.20 -10.16 19.93
CA LYS A 145 4.27 -10.35 18.94
C LYS A 145 4.51 -11.83 18.66
N ARG A 146 4.52 -12.67 19.70
CA ARG A 146 4.66 -14.13 19.58
C ARG A 146 3.48 -14.74 18.81
N LEU A 147 2.25 -14.43 19.20
CA LEU A 147 1.02 -14.94 18.56
C LEU A 147 0.95 -14.52 17.09
N LYS A 148 1.31 -13.27 16.75
CA LYS A 148 1.39 -12.83 15.35
C LYS A 148 2.46 -13.58 14.55
N SER A 149 3.62 -13.83 15.15
CA SER A 149 4.71 -14.58 14.52
C SER A 149 4.33 -16.06 14.32
N GLU A 150 3.63 -16.64 15.28
CA GLU A 150 3.13 -18.02 15.25
C GLU A 150 2.01 -18.16 14.21
N LEU A 151 1.07 -17.23 14.15
CA LEU A 151 0.05 -17.16 13.10
C LEU A 151 0.69 -17.02 11.71
N LYS A 152 1.74 -16.21 11.58
CA LYS A 152 2.50 -16.07 10.33
C LYS A 152 3.19 -17.39 9.92
N ARG A 153 3.79 -18.10 10.89
CA ARG A 153 4.40 -19.43 10.65
C ARG A 153 3.37 -20.48 10.25
N LEU A 154 2.24 -20.55 10.93
CA LEU A 154 1.16 -21.49 10.62
C LEU A 154 0.56 -21.21 9.24
N ARG A 155 0.38 -19.94 8.86
CA ARG A 155 -0.06 -19.56 7.51
C ARG A 155 0.96 -19.92 6.44
N ALA A 156 2.26 -19.71 6.71
CA ALA A 156 3.32 -20.08 5.78
C ALA A 156 3.42 -21.60 5.59
N ALA A 157 3.32 -22.38 6.68
CA ALA A 157 3.31 -23.85 6.64
C ALA A 157 2.09 -24.38 5.87
N SER A 158 0.89 -23.84 6.14
CA SER A 158 -0.34 -24.22 5.42
C SER A 158 -0.31 -23.88 3.92
N SER A 159 0.55 -22.96 3.48
CA SER A 159 0.70 -22.61 2.07
C SER A 159 1.74 -23.46 1.35
N ALA A 160 2.60 -24.20 2.07
CA ALA A 160 3.64 -25.04 1.49
C ALA A 160 3.12 -26.41 1.01
N ASP A 161 1.97 -26.86 1.54
CA ASP A 161 1.34 -28.15 1.23
C ASP A 161 0.28 -28.08 0.11
N VAL A 162 0.16 -26.94 -0.59
CA VAL A 162 -0.78 -26.81 -1.71
C VAL A 162 -0.12 -27.32 -2.98
N GLU A 163 -0.64 -28.43 -3.52
CA GLU A 163 -0.24 -29.00 -4.80
C GLU A 163 -0.25 -27.93 -5.90
N ASP A 164 0.81 -27.88 -6.71
CA ASP A 164 0.88 -26.97 -7.86
C ASP A 164 -0.04 -27.47 -8.96
N LEU A 165 -1.15 -26.76 -9.17
CA LEU A 165 -2.13 -27.12 -10.19
C LEU A 165 -1.70 -26.73 -11.61
N TYR A 166 -0.68 -25.87 -11.78
CA TYR A 166 -0.28 -25.35 -13.09
C TYR A 166 -0.01 -26.43 -14.15
N PRO A 167 0.73 -27.53 -13.84
CA PRO A 167 0.99 -28.60 -14.81
C PRO A 167 -0.23 -29.41 -15.24
N LEU A 168 -1.40 -29.21 -14.62
CA LEU A 168 -2.63 -29.93 -14.93
C LEU A 168 -3.44 -29.28 -16.06
N PHE A 169 -3.02 -28.11 -16.55
CA PHE A 169 -3.73 -27.33 -17.55
C PHE A 169 -2.90 -27.18 -18.82
N ASP A 170 -3.56 -27.34 -19.97
CA ASP A 170 -2.98 -27.06 -21.29
C ASP A 170 -2.99 -25.55 -21.58
N ASP A 171 -4.06 -24.86 -21.18
CA ASP A 171 -4.20 -23.40 -21.25
C ASP A 171 -3.89 -22.75 -19.88
N PRO A 172 -2.85 -21.90 -19.78
CA PRO A 172 -2.56 -21.14 -18.57
C PRO A 172 -3.72 -20.24 -18.10
N ASP A 173 -4.57 -19.75 -18.99
CA ASP A 173 -5.69 -18.89 -18.61
C ASP A 173 -6.78 -19.69 -17.86
N ASP A 174 -7.03 -20.94 -18.23
CA ASP A 174 -7.92 -21.86 -17.51
C ASP A 174 -7.40 -22.18 -16.11
N TRP A 175 -6.09 -22.39 -15.99
CA TRP A 175 -5.43 -22.56 -14.69
C TRP A 175 -5.66 -21.34 -13.80
N LEU A 176 -5.42 -20.13 -14.34
CA LEU A 176 -5.51 -18.92 -13.55
C LEU A 176 -6.96 -18.59 -13.17
N ASP A 177 -7.93 -18.86 -14.03
CA ASP A 177 -9.36 -18.77 -13.70
C ASP A 177 -9.70 -19.64 -12.48
N LEU A 178 -9.28 -20.90 -12.47
CA LEU A 178 -9.52 -21.80 -11.34
C LEU A 178 -8.82 -21.31 -10.06
N GLU A 179 -7.54 -20.95 -10.15
CA GLU A 179 -6.76 -20.46 -9.01
C GLU A 179 -7.39 -19.20 -8.38
N ILE A 180 -7.91 -18.28 -9.21
CA ILE A 180 -8.63 -17.10 -8.73
C ILE A 180 -9.91 -17.50 -7.98
N ARG A 181 -10.66 -18.49 -8.48
CA ARG A 181 -11.86 -19.01 -7.80
C ARG A 181 -11.52 -19.69 -6.48
N LEU A 182 -10.44 -20.46 -6.42
CA LEU A 182 -9.95 -21.08 -5.19
C LEU A 182 -9.48 -20.01 -4.18
N ALA A 183 -8.77 -18.99 -4.65
CA ALA A 183 -8.34 -17.86 -3.82
C ALA A 183 -9.56 -17.10 -3.25
N TRP A 184 -10.58 -16.83 -4.06
CA TRP A 184 -11.85 -16.28 -3.59
C TRP A 184 -12.51 -17.15 -2.53
N ALA A 185 -12.58 -18.47 -2.78
CA ALA A 185 -13.22 -19.41 -1.86
C ALA A 185 -12.51 -19.50 -0.50
N ARG A 186 -11.20 -19.24 -0.47
CA ARG A 186 -10.36 -19.14 0.74
C ARG A 186 -10.45 -17.77 1.40
N LEU A 187 -10.54 -16.70 0.62
CA LEU A 187 -10.57 -15.32 1.10
C LEU A 187 -11.89 -14.96 1.80
N ILE A 188 -13.02 -15.45 1.27
CA ILE A 188 -14.35 -15.10 1.74
C ILE A 188 -14.95 -16.27 2.54
N PRO A 189 -15.30 -16.08 3.84
CA PRO A 189 -16.01 -17.07 4.64
C PRO A 189 -17.31 -17.53 3.99
N ALA A 190 -17.78 -18.74 4.31
CA ALA A 190 -18.95 -19.34 3.68
C ALA A 190 -20.19 -18.42 3.73
N GLU A 191 -20.43 -17.76 4.87
CA GLU A 191 -21.53 -16.80 5.05
C GLU A 191 -21.41 -15.55 4.17
N GLY A 192 -20.19 -15.12 3.85
CA GLY A 192 -19.91 -13.92 3.06
C GLY A 192 -19.96 -14.12 1.54
N LYS A 193 -19.97 -15.37 1.06
CA LYS A 193 -19.87 -15.71 -0.37
C LYS A 193 -21.03 -15.18 -1.21
N ARG A 194 -22.23 -15.06 -0.63
CA ARG A 194 -23.39 -14.54 -1.36
C ARG A 194 -23.25 -13.04 -1.65
N ALA A 195 -22.77 -12.26 -0.69
CA ALA A 195 -22.61 -10.81 -0.82
C ALA A 195 -21.35 -10.45 -1.63
N ASN A 196 -20.32 -11.28 -1.59
CA ASN A 196 -19.03 -11.04 -2.24
C ASN A 196 -18.81 -12.08 -3.35
N ARG A 197 -19.71 -12.16 -4.32
CA ARG A 197 -19.54 -13.07 -5.46
C ARG A 197 -18.53 -12.50 -6.45
N LEU A 198 -17.71 -13.38 -7.02
CA LEU A 198 -16.93 -13.01 -8.20
C LEU A 198 -17.88 -12.62 -9.35
N PRO A 199 -17.48 -11.66 -10.21
CA PRO A 199 -18.17 -11.40 -11.47
C PRO A 199 -18.30 -12.69 -12.30
N ALA A 200 -19.33 -12.78 -13.13
CA ALA A 200 -19.51 -13.95 -13.99
C ALA A 200 -18.43 -14.07 -15.07
N ARG A 201 -17.79 -12.95 -15.43
CA ARG A 201 -16.78 -12.86 -16.49
C ARG A 201 -15.72 -11.82 -16.14
N TRP A 202 -14.49 -12.11 -16.55
CA TRP A 202 -13.35 -11.21 -16.64
C TRP A 202 -12.48 -11.71 -17.79
N THR A 203 -11.55 -10.87 -18.26
CA THR A 203 -10.62 -11.25 -19.33
C THR A 203 -9.18 -11.00 -18.91
N MET A 204 -8.27 -11.70 -19.57
CA MET A 204 -6.84 -11.60 -19.39
C MET A 204 -6.21 -11.32 -20.76
N THR A 205 -5.24 -10.42 -20.81
CA THR A 205 -4.45 -10.23 -22.02
C THR A 205 -3.54 -11.44 -22.27
N PRO A 206 -3.15 -11.71 -23.53
CA PRO A 206 -2.25 -12.81 -23.85
C PRO A 206 -0.97 -12.80 -23.00
N GLY A 207 -0.61 -13.95 -22.45
CA GLY A 207 0.60 -14.12 -21.63
C GLY A 207 0.49 -13.62 -20.18
N PHE A 208 -0.65 -13.03 -19.79
CA PHE A 208 -0.88 -12.61 -18.42
C PHE A 208 -0.79 -13.79 -17.45
N ALA A 209 -1.51 -14.89 -17.71
CA ALA A 209 -1.50 -16.05 -16.81
C ALA A 209 -0.12 -16.71 -16.69
N ALA A 210 0.61 -16.87 -17.79
CA ALA A 210 1.98 -17.37 -17.77
C ALA A 210 2.90 -16.46 -16.92
N THR A 211 2.72 -15.14 -16.99
CA THR A 211 3.44 -14.18 -16.16
C THR A 211 3.11 -14.40 -14.67
N ILE A 212 1.83 -14.59 -14.32
CA ILE A 212 1.42 -14.88 -12.95
C ILE A 212 2.03 -16.20 -12.44
N ALA A 213 2.08 -17.23 -13.29
CA ALA A 213 2.66 -18.53 -12.96
C ALA A 213 4.14 -18.42 -12.57
N SER A 214 4.89 -17.54 -13.24
CA SER A 214 6.31 -17.28 -12.93
C SER A 214 6.54 -16.37 -11.71
N SER A 215 5.48 -15.87 -11.07
CA SER A 215 5.60 -14.97 -9.92
C SER A 215 6.27 -15.67 -8.74
N PRO A 216 7.34 -15.08 -8.14
CA PRO A 216 7.93 -15.60 -6.90
C PRO A 216 6.96 -15.51 -5.71
N ARG A 217 5.82 -14.83 -5.88
CA ARG A 217 4.74 -14.69 -4.89
C ARG A 217 3.40 -15.12 -5.47
N ARG A 218 3.39 -16.14 -6.33
CA ARG A 218 2.22 -16.63 -7.09
C ARG A 218 0.92 -16.63 -6.30
N ALA A 219 0.88 -17.28 -5.13
CA ALA A 219 -0.33 -17.34 -4.29
C ALA A 219 -0.86 -15.95 -3.91
N LYS A 220 0.03 -15.01 -3.55
CA LYS A 220 -0.38 -13.64 -3.20
C LYS A 220 -0.80 -12.83 -4.42
N THR A 221 -0.16 -13.04 -5.55
CA THR A 221 -0.54 -12.40 -6.81
C THR A 221 -1.93 -12.87 -7.25
N VAL A 222 -2.22 -14.17 -7.20
CA VAL A 222 -3.55 -14.75 -7.47
C VAL A 222 -4.61 -14.21 -6.50
N GLU A 223 -4.32 -14.17 -5.19
CA GLU A 223 -5.21 -13.56 -4.19
C GLU A 223 -5.52 -12.10 -4.55
N THR A 224 -4.52 -11.35 -5.04
CA THR A 224 -4.69 -9.95 -5.47
C THR A 224 -5.62 -9.85 -6.68
N CYS A 225 -5.54 -10.77 -7.65
CA CYS A 225 -6.50 -10.85 -8.76
C CYS A 225 -7.94 -11.02 -8.23
N ALA A 226 -8.16 -11.95 -7.29
CA ALA A 226 -9.48 -12.14 -6.68
C ALA A 226 -9.98 -10.88 -5.96
N ARG A 227 -9.10 -10.16 -5.24
CA ARG A 227 -9.45 -8.90 -4.59
C ARG A 227 -9.83 -7.80 -5.57
N ILE A 228 -9.14 -7.70 -6.71
CA ILE A 228 -9.48 -6.75 -7.79
C ILE A 228 -10.88 -7.03 -8.32
N LEU A 229 -11.20 -8.31 -8.59
CA LEU A 229 -12.52 -8.71 -9.08
C LEU A 229 -13.66 -8.40 -8.10
N LEU A 230 -13.37 -8.44 -6.80
CA LEU A 230 -14.31 -8.08 -5.73
C LEU A 230 -14.34 -6.57 -5.43
N GLY A 231 -13.44 -5.78 -6.01
CA GLY A 231 -13.27 -4.36 -5.68
C GLY A 231 -12.74 -4.10 -4.26
N LEU A 232 -12.05 -5.08 -3.66
CA LEU A 232 -11.45 -5.02 -2.32
C LEU A 232 -9.97 -4.62 -2.35
N ASP A 233 -9.49 -4.18 -3.51
CA ASP A 233 -8.10 -3.87 -3.75
C ASP A 233 -7.76 -2.39 -3.48
N ALA A 234 -6.52 -2.12 -3.12
CA ALA A 234 -6.00 -0.76 -3.00
C ALA A 234 -5.52 -0.27 -4.38
N ARG A 235 -6.48 0.05 -5.26
CA ARG A 235 -6.18 0.53 -6.62
C ARG A 235 -5.63 1.95 -6.62
N HIS A 236 -4.67 2.18 -7.50
CA HIS A 236 -4.14 3.50 -7.83
C HIS A 236 -4.25 3.73 -9.33
N PRO A 237 -4.54 4.96 -9.80
CA PRO A 237 -4.50 5.24 -11.23
C PRO A 237 -3.09 4.96 -11.79
N TYR A 238 -3.03 4.29 -12.95
CA TYR A 238 -1.81 4.19 -13.72
C TYR A 238 -1.69 5.43 -14.64
N ARG A 239 -0.49 5.98 -14.77
CA ARG A 239 -0.23 7.24 -15.49
C ARG A 239 0.97 7.04 -16.41
N ASN A 240 0.88 7.59 -17.63
CA ASN A 240 1.97 7.53 -18.60
C ASN A 240 2.81 8.81 -18.47
N GLY A 241 3.86 8.77 -17.65
CA GLY A 241 4.78 9.89 -17.45
C GLY A 241 4.91 10.37 -15.99
N PRO A 242 5.65 11.47 -15.75
CA PRO A 242 5.90 12.03 -14.42
C PRO A 242 4.61 12.52 -13.74
N ASN A 243 4.69 12.84 -12.45
CA ASN A 243 3.56 13.28 -11.64
C ASN A 243 2.70 14.37 -12.32
N GLY A 244 1.38 14.20 -12.30
CA GLY A 244 0.42 15.09 -12.98
C GLY A 244 0.04 14.65 -14.41
N SER A 245 0.75 13.66 -14.97
CA SER A 245 0.38 13.07 -16.26
C SER A 245 -1.03 12.49 -16.23
N PRO A 246 -1.78 12.58 -17.34
CA PRO A 246 -3.12 12.01 -17.43
C PRO A 246 -3.08 10.52 -17.09
N ASN A 247 -4.19 10.04 -16.52
CA ASN A 247 -4.36 8.60 -16.33
C ASN A 247 -4.24 7.91 -17.68
N MET A 248 -3.51 6.80 -17.72
CA MET A 248 -3.49 5.96 -18.90
C MET A 248 -4.91 5.45 -19.13
N ILE A 249 -5.37 5.57 -20.37
CA ILE A 249 -6.66 5.06 -20.81
C ILE A 249 -6.39 3.76 -21.56
N GLY A 250 -7.08 2.69 -21.16
CA GLY A 250 -7.03 1.42 -21.87
C GLY A 250 -7.89 1.47 -23.13
N ASP A 251 -7.80 0.43 -23.95
CA ASP A 251 -8.39 0.39 -25.30
C ASP A 251 -9.91 0.62 -25.33
N TRP A 252 -10.61 0.33 -24.23
CA TRP A 252 -12.06 0.57 -24.07
C TRP A 252 -12.44 1.97 -23.56
N GLY A 253 -11.51 2.92 -23.52
CA GLY A 253 -11.76 4.27 -23.04
C GLY A 253 -11.82 4.41 -21.51
N ASN A 254 -11.54 3.34 -20.77
CA ASN A 254 -11.55 3.33 -19.30
C ASN A 254 -10.16 3.53 -18.70
N PRO A 255 -10.04 4.18 -17.53
CA PRO A 255 -8.75 4.34 -16.85
C PRO A 255 -8.10 2.99 -16.52
N VAL A 256 -6.81 2.91 -16.78
CA VAL A 256 -5.96 1.82 -16.29
C VAL A 256 -5.62 2.05 -14.83
N TRP A 257 -5.78 1.00 -14.05
CA TRP A 257 -5.47 0.94 -12.63
C TRP A 257 -4.24 0.08 -12.40
N ARG A 258 -3.50 0.40 -11.35
CA ARG A 258 -2.44 -0.45 -10.79
C ARG A 258 -2.79 -0.84 -9.36
N THR A 259 -2.57 -2.10 -9.04
CA THR A 259 -2.73 -2.64 -7.70
C THR A 259 -1.43 -3.28 -7.27
N ILE A 260 -0.92 -2.91 -6.10
CA ILE A 260 0.34 -3.42 -5.55
C ILE A 260 0.07 -4.74 -4.82
N VAL A 261 0.75 -5.82 -5.20
CA VAL A 261 0.58 -7.16 -4.60
C VAL A 261 1.09 -7.20 -3.15
N GLN A 262 2.17 -6.46 -2.87
CA GLN A 262 2.72 -6.32 -1.52
C GLN A 262 3.46 -5.00 -1.36
N GLN A 263 3.10 -4.24 -0.32
CA GLN A 263 3.76 -2.99 0.06
C GLN A 263 5.04 -3.25 0.88
N GLY A 264 5.96 -2.29 0.93
CA GLY A 264 7.15 -2.33 1.79
C GLY A 264 8.30 -3.25 1.33
N MET A 265 8.34 -3.63 0.04
CA MET A 265 9.41 -4.48 -0.51
C MET A 265 10.04 -3.85 -1.75
N PRO A 266 11.39 -3.86 -1.89
CA PRO A 266 12.06 -3.71 -3.19
C PRO A 266 11.48 -4.76 -4.15
N ASP A 267 11.16 -4.39 -5.38
CA ASP A 267 10.46 -5.24 -6.36
C ASP A 267 9.04 -5.69 -6.00
N SER A 268 8.29 -4.81 -5.31
CA SER A 268 6.85 -4.99 -5.16
C SER A 268 6.18 -5.27 -6.51
N TRP A 269 5.65 -6.49 -6.68
CA TRP A 269 4.87 -6.86 -7.86
C TRP A 269 3.61 -6.00 -7.95
N ARG A 270 3.20 -5.69 -9.18
CA ARG A 270 1.97 -4.95 -9.47
C ARG A 270 1.13 -5.69 -10.49
N ILE A 271 -0.16 -5.42 -10.48
CA ILE A 271 -1.10 -5.86 -11.49
C ILE A 271 -1.71 -4.59 -12.11
N HIS A 272 -1.61 -4.46 -13.42
CA HIS A 272 -2.31 -3.45 -14.21
C HIS A 272 -3.60 -4.06 -14.75
N TRP A 273 -4.70 -3.30 -14.63
CA TRP A 273 -6.02 -3.76 -15.07
C TRP A 273 -6.89 -2.58 -15.47
N THR A 274 -7.91 -2.83 -16.28
CA THR A 274 -8.92 -1.83 -16.65
C THR A 274 -10.31 -2.47 -16.66
N ARG A 275 -11.31 -1.76 -17.16
CA ARG A 275 -12.62 -2.31 -17.47
C ARG A 275 -12.92 -2.25 -18.96
N ASP A 276 -13.60 -3.26 -19.46
CA ASP A 276 -14.14 -3.25 -20.82
C ASP A 276 -15.38 -2.33 -20.93
N GLY A 277 -15.93 -2.20 -22.14
CA GLY A 277 -17.15 -1.40 -22.37
C GLY A 277 -18.41 -1.92 -21.66
N ARG A 278 -18.37 -3.12 -21.07
CA ARG A 278 -19.45 -3.73 -20.29
C ARG A 278 -19.18 -3.66 -18.77
N GLY A 279 -18.04 -3.08 -18.36
CA GLY A 279 -17.63 -2.97 -16.97
C GLY A 279 -16.93 -4.19 -16.40
N ASN A 280 -16.66 -5.24 -17.19
CA ASN A 280 -15.89 -6.40 -16.73
C ASN A 280 -14.42 -6.02 -16.54
N VAL A 281 -13.78 -6.62 -15.55
CA VAL A 281 -12.34 -6.44 -15.34
C VAL A 281 -11.57 -7.09 -16.49
N VAL A 282 -10.58 -6.36 -16.99
CA VAL A 282 -9.57 -6.85 -17.93
C VAL A 282 -8.21 -6.76 -17.26
N PHE A 283 -7.55 -7.89 -17.03
CA PHE A 283 -6.17 -7.94 -16.55
C PHE A 283 -5.22 -7.69 -17.72
N LEU A 284 -4.34 -6.70 -17.59
CA LEU A 284 -3.50 -6.20 -18.68
C LEU A 284 -2.04 -6.65 -18.60
N ALA A 285 -1.46 -6.59 -17.40
CA ALA A 285 -0.05 -6.94 -17.18
C ALA A 285 0.22 -7.18 -15.70
N ALA A 286 1.21 -8.01 -15.40
CA ALA A 286 1.73 -8.19 -14.05
C ALA A 286 3.26 -8.27 -14.06
N GLY A 287 3.90 -7.96 -12.93
CA GLY A 287 5.35 -8.07 -12.81
C GLY A 287 5.95 -7.18 -11.74
N GLY A 288 7.27 -7.24 -11.60
CA GLY A 288 8.06 -6.33 -10.78
C GLY A 288 7.98 -4.87 -11.25
N HIS A 289 8.50 -3.94 -10.46
CA HIS A 289 8.47 -2.51 -10.79
C HIS A 289 9.06 -2.22 -12.16
N ASP A 290 10.27 -2.71 -12.41
CA ASP A 290 11.02 -2.37 -13.61
C ASP A 290 10.47 -3.07 -14.85
N ALA A 291 9.98 -4.31 -14.72
CA ALA A 291 9.38 -5.06 -15.84
C ALA A 291 8.13 -4.36 -16.40
N LEU A 292 7.34 -3.70 -15.55
CA LEU A 292 6.12 -3.00 -15.94
C LEU A 292 6.36 -1.58 -16.48
N ILE A 293 7.59 -1.05 -16.39
CA ILE A 293 7.99 0.18 -17.09
C ILE A 293 8.14 -0.10 -18.60
N TRP A 294 8.62 -1.29 -18.99
CA TRP A 294 8.86 -1.64 -20.39
C TRP A 294 7.61 -2.03 -21.19
N TRP A 295 6.52 -2.44 -20.53
CA TRP A 295 5.23 -2.69 -21.20
C TRP A 295 4.71 -1.44 -21.95
N ILE A 296 5.08 -0.25 -21.46
CA ILE A 296 4.78 1.05 -22.08
C ILE A 296 5.30 1.13 -23.53
N LEU A 297 6.45 0.52 -23.83
CA LEU A 297 7.08 0.61 -25.15
C LEU A 297 6.44 -0.32 -26.19
N VAL A 298 5.84 -1.43 -25.77
CA VAL A 298 5.24 -2.42 -26.69
C VAL A 298 3.84 -1.97 -27.12
N VAL A 299 3.01 -1.47 -26.20
CA VAL A 299 1.63 -1.06 -26.52
C VAL A 299 1.57 0.22 -27.35
N VAL A 300 2.52 1.16 -27.15
CA VAL A 300 2.62 2.37 -27.98
C VAL A 300 3.12 2.07 -29.40
N ALA A 301 3.76 0.91 -29.61
CA ALA A 301 4.33 0.51 -30.90
C ALA A 301 3.42 -0.39 -31.76
N THR A 302 2.31 -0.93 -31.24
CA THR A 302 1.39 -1.76 -32.04
C THR A 302 -0.06 -1.24 -31.98
N PRO A 303 -0.46 -0.36 -32.92
CA PRO A 303 -1.84 0.14 -33.01
C PRO A 303 -2.84 -0.91 -33.53
N ASP A 304 -2.39 -2.04 -34.07
CA ASP A 304 -3.24 -2.94 -34.85
C ASP A 304 -3.71 -4.15 -34.04
N TRP A 305 -4.71 -3.95 -33.20
CA TRP A 305 -5.55 -5.04 -32.69
C TRP A 305 -7.01 -4.59 -32.65
N PHE A 306 -7.64 -4.43 -33.82
CA PHE A 306 -9.08 -4.68 -34.04
C PHE A 306 -9.43 -4.51 -35.53
N CYS A 307 -9.28 -5.58 -36.31
CA CYS A 307 -10.09 -5.79 -37.51
C CYS A 307 -10.40 -7.28 -37.59
N TRP A 308 -11.66 -7.58 -37.96
CA TRP A 308 -12.32 -8.88 -38.08
C TRP A 308 -13.21 -9.31 -36.91
N LEU A 309 -14.43 -8.75 -36.88
CA LEU A 309 -15.66 -9.54 -36.73
C LEU A 309 -16.90 -8.70 -37.10
N LEU A 310 -17.00 -8.32 -38.37
CA LEU A 310 -18.28 -8.07 -39.06
C LEU A 310 -18.09 -8.41 -40.54
N GLY A 311 -18.50 -9.63 -40.88
CA GLY A 311 -18.59 -10.22 -42.22
C GLY A 311 -19.30 -11.55 -42.08
#